data_AF-A0A7D9K4B7-F1
#
_entry.id   AF-A0A7D9K4B7-F1
#
_cell.length_a   1.000
_cell.length_b   1.000
_cell.length_c   1.000
_cell.angle_alpha   90.00
_cell.angle_beta   90.00
_cell.angle_gamma   90.00
#
_symmetry.space_group_name_H-M   'P 1'
#
loop_
_entity.id
_entity.type
_entity.pdbx_description
1 polymer ?
#
loop_
_entity_poly.entity_id
_entity_poly.type
_entity_poly.pdbx_seq_one_letter_code
_entity_poly.pdbx_strand_id
1 'polypeptide(L)'
;MSKIVDKKLLELTGKIKALNFAIKKSDEVIDSTKTEVLTRQISSITNRIQAIYALKEEIEEIKFTDNDSEENIQNWAEEIESRISEADNKVSEIRERLNEIKETERAAAEETERVAIDIKRQKQLEFEKQKFELEQAAKDEERKRELKHKTEL
;
A
#
# COMPACT_ATOMS: atom_id res chain seq x y z
N MET A 1 8.00 9.17 -45.62
CA MET A 1 8.48 8.56 -44.36
C MET A 1 9.32 7.35 -44.69
N SER A 2 10.46 7.16 -44.01
CA SER A 2 11.31 5.98 -44.18
C SER A 2 10.63 4.70 -43.69
N LYS A 3 10.86 3.55 -44.35
CA LYS A 3 10.36 2.23 -43.91
C LYS A 3 10.75 1.89 -42.46
N ILE A 4 11.83 2.50 -41.97
CA ILE A 4 12.31 2.34 -40.59
C ILE A 4 11.34 3.01 -39.60
N VAL A 5 10.91 4.25 -39.91
CA VAL A 5 9.94 5.00 -39.09
C VAL A 5 8.60 4.26 -39.05
N ASP A 6 8.11 3.80 -40.20
CA ASP A 6 6.84 3.07 -40.28
C ASP A 6 6.83 1.82 -39.39
N LYS A 7 7.94 1.06 -39.37
CA LYS A 7 8.10 -0.12 -38.52
C LYS A 7 8.07 0.24 -37.04
N LYS A 8 8.77 1.31 -36.64
CA LYS A 8 8.81 1.77 -35.24
C LYS A 8 7.47 2.34 -34.77
N LEU A 9 6.76 3.07 -35.63
CA LEU A 9 5.40 3.55 -35.35
C LEU A 9 4.42 2.39 -35.14
N LEU A 10 4.55 1.31 -35.93
CA LEU A 10 3.75 0.10 -35.72
C LEU A 10 4.09 -0.58 -34.39
N GLU A 11 5.38 -0.66 -34.05
CA GLU A 11 5.82 -1.20 -32.77
C GLU A 11 5.28 -0.37 -31.59
N LEU A 12 5.37 0.96 -31.67
CA LEU A 12 4.85 1.90 -30.68
C LEU A 12 3.35 1.69 -30.49
N THR A 13 2.60 1.58 -31.59
CA THR A 13 1.16 1.27 -31.58
C THR A 13 0.88 -0.03 -30.82
N GLY A 14 1.68 -1.07 -31.05
CA GLY A 14 1.59 -2.34 -30.32
C GLY A 14 1.84 -2.17 -28.82
N LYS A 15 2.89 -1.43 -28.43
CA LYS A 15 3.20 -1.16 -27.02
C LYS A 15 2.09 -0.37 -26.32
N ILE A 16 1.53 0.65 -26.98
CA ILE A 16 0.41 1.44 -26.45
C ILE A 16 -0.84 0.56 -26.26
N LYS A 17 -1.17 -0.32 -27.22
CA LYS A 17 -2.26 -1.28 -27.03
C LYS A 17 -2.03 -2.19 -25.83
N ALA A 18 -0.80 -2.65 -25.63
CA ALA A 18 -0.44 -3.48 -24.50
C ALA A 18 -0.45 -2.71 -23.16
N LEU A 19 -0.11 -1.41 -23.17
CA LEU A 19 -0.29 -0.52 -22.03
C LEU A 19 -1.78 -0.38 -21.68
N ASN A 20 -2.64 -0.07 -22.66
CA ASN A 20 -4.08 0.06 -22.46
C ASN A 20 -4.71 -1.24 -21.94
N PHE A 21 -4.24 -2.39 -22.40
CA PHE A 21 -4.65 -3.68 -21.85
C PHE A 21 -4.25 -3.83 -20.39
N ALA A 22 -3.02 -3.43 -20.02
CA ALA A 22 -2.57 -3.44 -18.64
C ALA A 22 -3.40 -2.48 -17.77
N ILE A 23 -3.71 -1.27 -18.25
CA ILE A 23 -4.58 -0.31 -17.54
C ILE A 23 -5.95 -0.94 -17.25
N LYS A 24 -6.61 -1.52 -18.26
CA LYS A 24 -7.91 -2.18 -18.06
C LYS A 24 -7.84 -3.33 -17.06
N LYS A 25 -6.75 -4.09 -17.08
CA LYS A 25 -6.54 -5.16 -16.10
C LYS A 25 -6.36 -4.63 -14.68
N SER A 26 -5.90 -3.39 -14.50
CA SER A 26 -5.85 -2.76 -13.18
C SER A 26 -7.22 -2.65 -12.55
N ASP A 27 -8.27 -2.36 -13.34
CA ASP A 27 -9.64 -2.25 -12.84
C ASP A 27 -10.15 -3.60 -12.29
N GLU A 28 -9.65 -4.72 -12.81
CA GLU A 28 -10.00 -6.07 -12.31
C GLU A 28 -9.29 -6.42 -11.00
N VAL A 29 -8.14 -5.79 -10.71
CA VAL A 29 -7.30 -6.14 -9.56
C VAL A 29 -7.26 -5.08 -8.47
N ILE A 30 -7.83 -3.90 -8.70
CA ILE A 30 -7.76 -2.76 -7.77
C ILE A 30 -8.36 -3.09 -6.39
N ASP A 31 -9.43 -3.88 -6.35
CA ASP A 31 -10.07 -4.28 -5.09
C ASP A 31 -9.32 -5.38 -4.33
N SER A 32 -8.24 -5.93 -4.90
CA SER A 32 -7.42 -6.95 -4.26
C SER A 32 -6.82 -6.44 -2.96
N THR A 33 -6.97 -7.20 -1.88
CA THR A 33 -6.27 -6.96 -0.61
C THR A 33 -4.83 -7.47 -0.61
N LYS A 34 -4.45 -8.27 -1.62
CA LYS A 34 -3.10 -8.82 -1.76
C LYS A 34 -2.16 -7.75 -2.32
N THR A 35 -1.27 -7.25 -1.48
CA THR A 35 -0.32 -6.18 -1.83
C THR A 35 0.65 -6.60 -2.95
N GLU A 36 0.98 -7.89 -3.09
CA GLU A 36 1.85 -8.36 -4.18
C GLU A 36 1.17 -8.26 -5.55
N VAL A 37 -0.15 -8.47 -5.62
CA VAL A 37 -0.92 -8.34 -6.86
C VAL A 37 -0.89 -6.90 -7.36
N LEU A 38 -1.16 -5.95 -6.46
CA LEU A 38 -1.16 -4.51 -6.76
C LEU A 38 0.25 -4.03 -7.13
N THR A 39 1.27 -4.48 -6.40
CA THR A 39 2.67 -4.13 -6.66
C THR A 39 3.13 -4.65 -8.03
N ARG A 40 2.80 -5.90 -8.37
CA ARG A 40 3.10 -6.46 -9.70
C ARG A 40 2.40 -5.69 -10.81
N GLN A 41 1.17 -5.23 -10.56
CA GLN A 41 0.42 -4.44 -11.53
C GLN A 41 1.06 -3.06 -11.77
N ILE A 42 1.50 -2.37 -10.71
CA ILE A 42 2.30 -1.14 -10.83
C ILE A 42 3.53 -1.38 -11.69
N SER A 43 4.35 -2.40 -11.35
CA SER A 43 5.56 -2.71 -12.12
C SER A 43 5.26 -3.02 -13.59
N SER A 44 4.17 -3.73 -13.86
CA SER A 44 3.74 -4.04 -15.23
C SER A 44 3.41 -2.77 -16.03
N ILE A 45 2.72 -1.79 -15.43
CA ILE A 45 2.40 -0.53 -16.10
C ILE A 45 3.66 0.32 -16.27
N THR A 46 4.44 0.53 -15.20
CA THR A 46 5.66 1.36 -15.24
C THR A 46 6.66 0.86 -16.27
N ASN A 47 6.88 -0.45 -16.37
CA ASN A 47 7.80 -1.02 -17.37
C ASN A 47 7.32 -0.76 -18.81
N ARG A 48 6.01 -0.73 -19.04
CA ARG A 48 5.42 -0.43 -20.36
C ARG A 48 5.56 1.04 -20.71
N ILE A 49 5.33 1.93 -19.74
CA ILE A 49 5.56 3.37 -19.89
C ILE A 49 7.01 3.63 -20.29
N GLN A 50 7.98 3.06 -19.57
CA GLN A 50 9.41 3.19 -19.89
C GLN A 50 9.75 2.70 -21.31
N ALA A 51 9.18 1.56 -21.72
CA ALA A 51 9.39 1.02 -23.06
C ALA A 51 8.75 1.87 -24.16
N ILE A 52 7.68 2.60 -23.85
CA ILE A 52 7.05 3.57 -24.76
C ILE A 52 7.91 4.83 -24.85
N TYR A 53 8.39 5.38 -23.73
CA TYR A 53 9.29 6.54 -23.72
C TYR A 53 10.55 6.30 -24.56
N ALA A 54 11.25 5.20 -24.31
CA ALA A 54 12.47 4.89 -25.05
C ALA A 54 12.23 4.79 -26.58
N LEU A 55 11.11 4.19 -27.00
CA LEU A 55 10.78 4.08 -28.41
C LEU A 55 10.28 5.42 -28.99
N LYS A 56 9.61 6.24 -28.18
CA LYS A 56 9.17 7.58 -28.56
C LYS A 56 10.39 8.45 -28.89
N GLU A 57 11.36 8.55 -27.99
CA GLU A 57 12.60 9.31 -28.20
C GLU A 57 13.34 8.86 -29.47
N GLU A 58 13.45 7.55 -29.70
CA GLU A 58 14.08 7.02 -30.91
C GLU A 58 13.32 7.40 -32.20
N ILE A 59 11.99 7.48 -32.15
CA ILE A 59 11.18 7.93 -33.29
C ILE A 59 11.33 9.44 -33.51
N GLU A 60 11.42 10.25 -32.45
CA GLU A 60 11.68 11.70 -32.54
C GLU A 60 13.01 11.96 -33.25
N GLU A 61 14.09 11.29 -32.84
CA GLU A 61 15.41 11.40 -33.46
C GLU A 61 15.39 11.10 -34.97
N ILE A 62 14.66 10.05 -35.38
CA ILE A 62 14.55 9.70 -36.79
C ILE A 62 13.69 10.71 -37.55
N LYS A 63 12.60 11.23 -36.95
CA LYS A 63 11.78 12.27 -37.55
C LYS A 63 12.56 13.57 -37.77
N PHE A 64 13.39 13.97 -36.81
CA PHE A 64 14.32 15.09 -36.99
C PHE A 64 15.32 14.82 -38.12
N THR A 65 15.87 13.61 -38.20
CA THR A 65 16.79 13.21 -39.29
C THR A 65 16.11 13.25 -40.67
N ASP A 66 14.82 12.92 -40.73
CA ASP A 66 13.99 12.98 -41.94
C ASP A 66 13.51 14.41 -42.27
N ASN A 67 13.95 15.45 -41.54
CA ASN A 67 13.54 16.86 -41.66
C ASN A 67 12.02 17.08 -41.47
N ASP A 68 11.37 16.32 -40.59
CA ASP A 68 10.01 16.65 -40.13
C ASP A 68 10.05 17.94 -39.30
N SER A 69 8.95 18.69 -39.25
CA SER A 69 8.94 19.96 -38.51
C SER A 69 8.91 19.72 -37.00
N GLU A 70 9.56 20.61 -36.24
CA GLU A 70 9.50 20.61 -34.77
C GLU A 70 8.06 20.60 -34.26
N GLU A 71 7.17 21.39 -34.90
CA GLU A 71 5.75 21.45 -34.55
C GLU A 71 5.04 20.10 -34.76
N ASN A 72 5.30 19.39 -35.87
CA ASN A 72 4.72 18.08 -36.11
C ASN A 72 5.20 17.03 -35.10
N ILE A 73 6.50 17.09 -34.76
CA ILE A 73 7.10 16.19 -33.79
C ILE A 73 6.51 16.45 -32.40
N GLN A 74 6.40 17.72 -32.00
CA GLN A 74 5.82 18.12 -30.72
C GLN A 74 4.36 17.68 -30.58
N ASN A 75 3.52 17.96 -31.57
CA ASN A 75 2.10 17.56 -31.55
C ASN A 75 1.95 16.03 -31.42
N TRP A 76 2.76 15.28 -32.16
CA TRP A 76 2.78 13.82 -32.06
C TRP A 76 3.27 13.33 -30.69
N ALA A 77 4.31 13.95 -30.14
CA ALA A 77 4.85 13.62 -28.83
C ALA A 77 3.81 13.84 -27.72
N GLU A 78 3.08 14.96 -27.76
CA GLU A 78 2.03 15.30 -26.80
C GLU A 78 0.88 14.28 -26.79
N GLU A 79 0.49 13.74 -27.96
CA GLU A 79 -0.51 12.67 -28.02
C GLU A 79 -0.05 11.41 -27.28
N ILE A 80 1.26 11.10 -27.31
CA ILE A 80 1.83 9.97 -26.59
C ILE A 80 1.88 10.26 -25.09
N GLU A 81 2.34 11.46 -24.69
CA GLU A 81 2.38 11.88 -23.28
C GLU A 81 1.00 11.84 -22.64
N SER A 82 -0.05 12.25 -23.37
CA SER A 82 -1.43 12.18 -22.87
C SER A 82 -1.84 10.75 -22.50
N ARG A 83 -1.46 9.75 -23.31
CA ARG A 83 -1.74 8.33 -23.02
C ARG A 83 -0.90 7.79 -21.87
N ILE A 84 0.33 8.27 -21.72
CA ILE A 84 1.18 7.90 -20.59
C ILE A 84 0.61 8.47 -19.28
N SER A 85 0.12 9.72 -19.31
CA SER A 85 -0.52 10.37 -18.16
C SER A 85 -1.72 9.56 -17.62
N GLU A 86 -2.55 8.99 -18.50
CA GLU A 86 -3.62 8.07 -18.08
C GLU A 86 -3.08 6.85 -17.31
N ALA A 87 -1.96 6.30 -17.77
CA ALA A 87 -1.32 5.15 -17.13
C ALA A 87 -0.68 5.52 -15.77
N ASP A 88 -0.06 6.70 -15.67
CA ASP A 88 0.50 7.21 -14.41
C ASP A 88 -0.59 7.51 -13.37
N ASN A 89 -1.73 8.02 -13.81
CA ASN A 89 -2.91 8.19 -12.95
C ASN A 89 -3.37 6.83 -12.40
N LYS A 90 -3.44 5.80 -13.26
CA LYS A 90 -3.80 4.45 -12.81
C LYS A 90 -2.77 3.85 -11.85
N VAL A 91 -1.47 4.11 -12.04
CA VAL A 91 -0.42 3.71 -11.08
C VAL A 91 -0.62 4.41 -9.73
N SER A 92 -0.98 5.69 -9.75
CA SER A 92 -1.22 6.48 -8.53
C SER A 92 -2.41 5.93 -7.74
N GLU A 93 -3.52 5.63 -8.42
CA GLU A 93 -4.70 4.98 -7.83
C GLU A 93 -4.34 3.65 -7.15
N ILE A 94 -3.54 2.80 -7.79
CA ILE A 94 -3.11 1.52 -7.19
C ILE A 94 -2.21 1.76 -5.97
N ARG A 95 -1.37 2.80 -5.98
CA ARG A 95 -0.53 3.16 -4.83
C ARG A 95 -1.35 3.66 -3.65
N GLU A 96 -2.38 4.46 -3.89
CA GLU A 96 -3.32 4.90 -2.87
C GLU A 96 -3.99 3.70 -2.21
N ARG A 97 -4.47 2.75 -3.02
CA ARG A 97 -5.06 1.51 -2.51
C ARG A 97 -4.09 0.68 -1.67
N LEU A 98 -2.83 0.57 -2.09
CA LEU A 98 -1.78 -0.08 -1.29
C LEU A 98 -1.56 0.61 0.05
N ASN A 99 -1.66 1.95 0.09
CA ASN A 99 -1.53 2.71 1.32
C ASN A 99 -2.71 2.46 2.26
N GLU A 100 -3.94 2.44 1.75
CA GLU A 100 -5.13 2.10 2.53
C GLU A 100 -5.04 0.73 3.21
N ILE A 101 -4.54 -0.27 2.48
CA ILE A 101 -4.35 -1.62 3.02
C ILE A 101 -3.37 -1.58 4.19
N LYS A 102 -2.22 -0.92 4.02
CA LYS A 102 -1.19 -0.79 5.07
C LYS A 102 -1.70 -0.06 6.31
N GLU A 103 -2.46 1.01 6.11
CA GLU A 103 -3.06 1.77 7.22
C GLU A 103 -4.09 0.93 7.98
N THR A 104 -4.89 0.14 7.26
CA THR A 104 -5.85 -0.77 7.87
C THR A 104 -5.16 -1.86 8.70
N GLU A 105 -4.09 -2.47 8.16
CA GLU A 105 -3.30 -3.47 8.86
C GLU A 105 -2.61 -2.90 10.11
N ARG A 106 -2.06 -1.68 9.99
CA ARG A 106 -1.45 -0.97 11.12
C ARG A 106 -2.46 -0.68 12.22
N ALA A 107 -3.62 -0.13 11.88
CA ALA A 107 -4.68 0.16 12.84
C ALA A 107 -5.16 -1.11 13.56
N ALA A 108 -5.29 -2.23 12.84
CA ALA A 108 -5.66 -3.51 13.44
C ALA A 108 -4.58 -4.04 14.40
N ALA A 109 -3.30 -3.86 14.08
CA ALA A 109 -2.19 -4.24 14.96
C ALA A 109 -2.17 -3.38 16.24
N GLU A 110 -2.32 -2.07 16.11
CA GLU A 110 -2.38 -1.12 17.24
C GLU A 110 -3.56 -1.42 18.17
N GLU A 111 -4.74 -1.73 17.60
CA GLU A 111 -5.91 -2.14 18.38
C GLU A 111 -5.65 -3.44 19.16
N THR A 112 -5.06 -4.44 18.50
CA THR A 112 -4.73 -5.72 19.11
C THR A 112 -3.75 -5.55 20.27
N GLU A 113 -2.73 -4.70 20.10
CA GLU A 113 -1.77 -4.37 21.15
C GLU A 113 -2.43 -3.65 22.32
N ARG A 114 -3.30 -2.66 22.05
CA ARG A 114 -4.03 -1.93 23.11
C ARG A 114 -4.88 -2.88 23.95
N VAL A 115 -5.64 -3.76 23.29
CA VAL A 115 -6.47 -4.77 23.98
C VAL A 115 -5.61 -5.70 24.84
N ALA A 116 -4.43 -6.13 24.35
CA ALA A 116 -3.53 -6.96 25.13
C ALA A 116 -2.99 -6.25 26.38
N ILE A 117 -2.66 -4.95 26.26
CA ILE A 117 -2.22 -4.12 27.38
C ILE A 117 -3.34 -3.98 28.42
N ASP A 118 -4.57 -3.71 27.99
CA ASP A 118 -5.72 -3.55 28.89
C ASP A 118 -6.02 -4.85 29.64
N ILE A 119 -5.99 -6.00 28.95
CA ILE A 119 -6.14 -7.31 29.59
C ILE A 119 -5.05 -7.54 30.64
N LYS A 120 -3.79 -7.20 30.32
CA LYS A 120 -2.68 -7.36 31.26
C LYS A 120 -2.85 -6.48 32.50
N ARG A 121 -3.27 -5.23 32.30
CA ARG A 121 -3.54 -4.28 33.38
C ARG A 121 -4.68 -4.76 34.28
N GLN A 122 -5.76 -5.27 33.68
CA GLN A 122 -6.90 -5.79 34.41
C GLN A 122 -6.50 -6.99 35.28
N LYS A 123 -5.73 -7.93 34.74
CA LYS A 123 -5.20 -9.08 35.50
C LYS A 123 -4.31 -8.64 36.67
N GLN A 124 -3.48 -7.62 36.46
CA GLN A 124 -2.63 -7.09 37.54
C GLN A 124 -3.47 -6.48 38.67
N LEU A 125 -4.48 -5.68 38.34
CA LEU A 125 -5.38 -5.09 39.33
C LEU A 125 -6.16 -6.14 40.10
N GLU A 126 -6.64 -7.20 39.44
CA GLU A 126 -7.31 -8.33 40.09
C GLU A 126 -6.38 -9.07 41.05
N PHE A 127 -5.13 -9.31 40.64
CA PHE A 127 -4.13 -9.92 41.50
C PHE A 127 -3.81 -9.06 42.74
N GLU A 128 -3.64 -7.75 42.57
CA GLU A 128 -3.40 -6.81 43.67
C GLU A 128 -4.59 -6.75 44.64
N LYS A 129 -5.83 -6.76 44.13
CA LYS A 129 -7.05 -6.83 44.95
C LYS A 129 -7.10 -8.11 45.77
N GLN A 130 -6.88 -9.27 45.15
CA GLN A 130 -6.87 -10.56 45.85
C GLN A 130 -5.80 -10.59 46.95
N LYS A 131 -4.60 -10.08 46.67
CA LYS A 131 -3.53 -10.00 47.66
C LYS A 131 -3.92 -9.12 48.86
N PHE A 132 -4.52 -7.96 48.59
CA PHE A 132 -4.97 -7.05 49.64
C PHE A 132 -6.08 -7.67 50.50
N GLU A 133 -7.07 -8.33 49.88
CA GLU A 133 -8.15 -9.02 50.58
C GLU A 133 -7.62 -10.13 51.51
N LEU A 134 -6.67 -10.94 51.02
CA LEU A 134 -6.01 -11.97 51.82
C LEU A 134 -5.24 -11.37 53.01
N GLU A 135 -4.54 -10.25 52.81
CA GLU A 135 -3.81 -9.56 53.88
C GLU A 135 -4.75 -9.00 54.96
N GLN A 136 -5.89 -8.42 54.56
CA GLN A 136 -6.89 -7.94 55.52
C GLN A 136 -7.53 -9.10 56.30
N ALA A 137 -7.87 -10.19 55.61
CA ALA A 137 -8.42 -11.37 56.26
C ALA A 137 -7.45 -11.96 57.30
N ALA A 138 -6.14 -12.02 56.98
CA ALA A 138 -5.12 -12.47 57.91
C ALA A 138 -5.00 -11.56 59.15
N LYS A 139 -5.01 -10.24 58.96
CA LYS A 139 -4.98 -9.25 60.06
C LYS A 139 -6.21 -9.35 60.96
N ASP A 140 -7.39 -9.56 60.37
CA ASP A 140 -8.63 -9.72 61.14
C ASP A 140 -8.65 -11.04 61.93
N GLU A 141 -8.11 -12.12 61.36
CA GLU A 141 -7.92 -13.38 62.09
C GLU A 141 -6.95 -13.22 63.27
N GLU A 142 -5.81 -12.55 63.06
CA GLU A 142 -4.81 -12.31 64.10
C GLU A 142 -5.42 -11.51 65.26
N ARG A 143 -6.12 -10.40 64.97
CA ARG A 143 -6.87 -9.62 65.98
C ARG A 143 -7.86 -10.48 66.75
N LYS A 144 -8.63 -11.34 66.08
CA LYS A 144 -9.58 -12.25 66.75
C LYS A 144 -8.88 -13.23 67.68
N ARG A 145 -7.70 -13.75 67.31
CA ARG A 145 -6.90 -14.65 68.16
C ARG A 145 -6.38 -13.91 69.40
N GLU A 146 -5.86 -12.70 69.23
CA GLU A 146 -5.39 -11.87 70.35
C GLU A 146 -6.50 -11.50 71.34
N LEU A 147 -7.69 -11.16 70.83
CA LEU A 147 -8.87 -10.86 71.66
C LEU A 147 -9.30 -12.08 72.48
N LYS A 148 -9.34 -13.27 71.87
CA LYS A 148 -9.66 -14.51 72.59
C LYS A 148 -8.65 -14.80 73.70
N HIS A 149 -7.35 -14.68 73.42
CA HIS A 149 -6.31 -14.92 74.41
C HIS A 149 -6.38 -13.92 75.58
N LYS A 150 -6.80 -12.67 75.35
CA LYS A 150 -7.02 -11.66 76.41
C LYS A 150 -8.25 -11.92 77.28
N THR A 151 -9.28 -12.59 76.76
CA THR A 151 -10.50 -12.89 77.52
C THR A 151 -10.44 -14.19 78.32
N GLU A 152 -9.43 -15.03 78.07
CA GLU A 152 -9.22 -16.33 78.74
C GLU A 152 -8.18 -16.26 79.89
N LEU A 153 -7.63 -15.07 80.17
CA LEU A 153 -6.76 -14.73 81.31
C LEU A 153 -7.52 -13.92 82.36
#